data_AF-A0AAJ0M008-F1
#
_entry.id   AF-A0AAJ0M008-F1
#
_cell.length_a   1.000
_cell.length_b   1.000
_cell.length_c   1.000
_cell.angle_alpha   90.00
_cell.angle_beta   90.00
_cell.angle_gamma   90.00
#
_symmetry.space_group_name_H-M   'P 1'
#
loop_
_entity.id
_entity.type
_entity.pdbx_description
1 polymer ?
#
loop_
_entity_poly.entity_id
_entity_poly.type
_entity_poly.pdbx_seq_one_letter_code
_entity_poly.pdbx_strand_id
1 'polypeptide(L)' 'MQPKPRPIQRFAQAVSKCSAEAAVYGQCIVADYNSVHKDKCAKEFMKLKDCYLQAMSKGGR' A
#
# COMPACT_ATOMS: atom_id res chain seq x y z
N MET A 1 29.04 -9.04 4.16
CA MET A 1 27.85 -9.87 3.86
C MET A 1 26.63 -8.96 3.84
N GLN A 2 26.21 -8.45 2.69
CA GLN A 2 25.00 -7.61 2.63
C GLN A 2 23.79 -8.52 2.85
N PRO A 3 22.94 -8.27 3.88
CA PRO A 3 21.74 -9.08 4.07
C PRO A 3 20.86 -8.90 2.83
N LYS A 4 20.65 -9.98 2.07
CA LYS A 4 19.67 -9.98 0.97
C LYS A 4 18.35 -9.44 1.56
N PRO A 5 17.76 -8.38 0.99
CA PRO A 5 16.58 -7.77 1.58
C PRO A 5 15.51 -8.83 1.67
N ARG A 6 15.05 -9.09 2.90
CA ARG A 6 14.00 -10.07 3.15
C ARG A 6 12.76 -9.64 2.35
N PRO A 7 11.91 -10.56 1.88
CA PRO A 7 10.71 -10.22 1.13
C PRO A 7 9.86 -9.12 1.81
N ILE A 8 9.82 -9.14 3.14
CA ILE A 8 9.14 -8.12 3.94
C ILE A 8 9.74 -6.72 3.81
N GLN A 9 11.04 -6.60 3.59
CA GLN A 9 11.73 -5.34 3.40
C GLN A 9 11.50 -4.78 1.98
N ARG A 10 11.38 -5.66 0.97
CA ARG A 10 10.96 -5.25 -0.38
C ARG A 10 9.51 -4.77 -0.38
N PHE A 11 8.64 -5.45 0.37
CA PHE A 11 7.27 -5.01 0.60
C PHE A 11 7.22 -3.67 1.33
N ALA A 12 7.97 -3.50 2.42
CA ALA A 12 8.05 -2.22 3.13
C ALA A 12 8.52 -1.08 2.22
N GLN A 13 9.51 -1.30 1.35
CA GLN A 13 9.93 -0.31 0.36
C GLN A 13 8.84 0.01 -0.68
N ALA A 14 8.07 -0.98 -1.11
CA ALA A 14 6.91 -0.77 -1.99
C ALA A 14 5.82 0.04 -1.27
N VAL A 15 5.57 -0.27 0.01
CA VAL A 15 4.65 0.47 0.88
C VAL A 15 5.08 1.92 1.05
N SER A 16 6.36 2.16 1.32
CA SER A 16 6.91 3.51 1.45
C SER A 16 6.78 4.32 0.15
N LYS A 17 6.94 3.68 -1.03
CA LYS A 17 6.74 4.35 -2.33
C LYS A 17 5.30 4.76 -2.58
N CYS A 18 4.35 4.00 -2.06
CA CYS A 18 2.90 4.26 -2.20
C CYS A 18 2.29 4.80 -0.89
N SER A 19 3.14 5.40 -0.04
CA SER A 19 2.74 5.88 1.29
C SER A 19 1.70 7.00 1.22
N ALA A 20 1.70 7.78 0.14
CA ALA A 20 0.68 8.79 -0.14
C ALA A 20 -0.70 8.15 -0.34
N GLU A 21 -0.82 7.15 -1.23
CA GLU A 21 -2.07 6.41 -1.43
C GLU A 21 -2.51 5.65 -0.18
N ALA A 22 -1.56 5.13 0.60
CA ALA A 22 -1.82 4.48 1.88
C ALA A 22 -2.39 5.44 2.93
N ALA A 23 -1.85 6.66 3.00
CA ALA A 23 -2.36 7.71 3.87
C ALA A 23 -3.79 8.09 3.48
N VAL A 24 -4.08 8.29 2.19
CA VAL A 24 -5.44 8.64 1.72
C VAL A 24 -6.44 7.52 2.01
N TYR A 25 -6.08 6.26 1.74
CA TYR A 25 -6.91 5.10 2.09
C TYR A 25 -7.16 5.02 3.61
N GLY A 26 -6.12 5.22 4.41
CA GLY A 26 -6.22 5.27 5.87
C GLY A 26 -7.12 6.41 6.35
N GLN A 27 -7.02 7.61 5.77
CA GLN A 27 -7.88 8.74 6.10
C GLN A 27 -9.35 8.45 5.82
N CYS A 28 -9.67 7.82 4.68
CA CYS A 28 -11.04 7.42 4.35
C CYS A 28 -11.60 6.40 5.36
N ILE A 29 -10.77 5.44 5.79
CA ILE A 29 -11.14 4.47 6.83
C ILE A 29 -11.34 5.15 8.18
N VAL A 30 -10.44 6.03 8.59
CA VAL A 30 -10.49 6.70 9.90
C VAL A 30 -11.65 7.69 9.98
N ALA A 31 -11.97 8.38 8.88
CA ALA A 31 -13.11 9.30 8.81
C ALA A 31 -14.43 8.62 9.17
N ASP A 32 -14.53 7.32 8.90
CA ASP A 32 -15.80 6.62 8.89
C ASP A 32 -15.66 5.19 9.44
N TYR A 33 -14.78 5.04 10.44
CA TYR A 33 -14.27 3.79 11.01
C TYR A 33 -15.40 2.87 11.52
N ASN A 34 -16.44 3.45 12.12
CA ASN A 34 -17.60 2.72 12.63
C ASN A 34 -18.46 2.09 11.54
N SER A 35 -18.36 2.59 10.31
CA SER A 35 -19.13 2.11 9.18
C SER A 35 -18.20 1.69 8.06
N VAL A 36 -16.96 1.28 8.33
CA VAL A 36 -16.08 0.70 7.32
C VAL A 36 -16.68 -0.60 6.83
N HIS A 37 -17.06 -0.63 5.55
CA HIS A 37 -17.56 -1.80 4.86
C HIS A 37 -16.84 -1.96 3.52
N LYS A 38 -16.97 -3.16 2.95
CA LYS A 38 -16.47 -3.46 1.61
C LYS A 38 -16.98 -2.38 0.64
N ASP A 39 -16.07 -1.88 -0.19
CA ASP A 39 -16.27 -0.83 -1.18
C ASP A 39 -16.33 0.64 -0.71
N LYS A 40 -16.35 0.91 0.60
CA LYS A 40 -16.43 2.30 1.10
C LYS A 40 -15.25 3.19 0.68
N CYS A 41 -14.05 2.65 0.74
CA CYS A 41 -12.81 3.29 0.27
C CYS A 41 -12.24 2.57 -0.97
N ALA A 42 -13.12 2.04 -1.84
CA ALA A 42 -12.69 1.25 -3.00
C ALA A 42 -11.79 2.05 -3.94
N LYS A 43 -12.05 3.35 -4.15
CA LYS A 43 -11.24 4.19 -5.06
C LYS A 43 -9.80 4.32 -4.56
N GLU A 44 -9.65 4.57 -3.28
CA GLU A 44 -8.38 4.73 -2.57
C GLU A 44 -7.65 3.39 -2.51
N PHE A 45 -8.37 2.31 -2.21
CA PHE A 45 -7.84 0.96 -2.22
C PHE A 45 -7.34 0.54 -3.61
N MET A 46 -8.08 0.85 -4.68
CA MET A 46 -7.65 0.54 -6.05
C MET A 46 -6.35 1.28 -6.41
N LYS A 47 -6.22 2.57 -6.04
CA LYS A 47 -4.99 3.33 -6.26
C LYS A 47 -3.81 2.75 -5.49
N LEU A 48 -4.00 2.45 -4.21
CA LEU A 48 -2.98 1.79 -3.37
C LEU A 48 -2.54 0.45 -3.99
N LYS A 49 -3.52 -0.39 -4.36
CA LYS A 49 -3.27 -1.70 -4.95
C LYS A 49 -2.47 -1.58 -6.24
N ASP A 50 -2.86 -0.67 -7.12
CA ASP A 50 -2.16 -0.44 -8.39
C ASP A 50 -0.70 -0.02 -8.14
N CYS A 51 -0.47 0.92 -7.22
CA CYS A 51 0.87 1.33 -6.86
C CYS A 51 1.68 0.18 -6.24
N TYR A 52 1.10 -0.64 -5.36
CA TYR A 52 1.77 -1.84 -4.82
C TYR A 52 2.15 -2.83 -5.93
N LEU A 53 1.25 -3.11 -6.87
CA LEU A 53 1.52 -4.01 -8.00
C LEU A 53 2.67 -3.47 -8.86
N GLN A 54 2.68 -2.18 -9.16
CA GLN A 54 3.78 -1.54 -9.89
C GLN A 54 5.09 -1.55 -9.10
N ALA A 55 5.04 -1.28 -7.79
CA ALA A 55 6.22 -1.22 -6.94
C ALA A 55 6.84 -2.61 -6.68
N MET A 56 6.02 -3.65 -6.55
CA MET A 56 6.46 -5.04 -6.46
C MET A 56 7.07 -5.51 -7.77
N SER A 57 6.50 -5.14 -8.93
CA SER A 57 7.07 -5.45 -10.25
C SER A 57 8.46 -4.82 -10.44
N LYS A 58 8.69 -3.61 -9.90
CA LYS A 58 10.02 -2.95 -9.91
C LYS A 58 11.02 -3.48 -8.88
N GLY A 59 10.57 -4.30 -7.93
CA GLY A 59 11.41 -4.90 -6.89
C GLY A 59 11.97 -6.27 -7.28
N GLY A 60 12.19 -6.55 -8.57
CA GLY A 60 12.67 -7.84 -9.08
C GLY A 60 14.03 -7.80 -9.77
N ARG A 61 14.76 -6.68 -9.69
CA ARG A 61 16.17 -6.57 -10.10
C ARG A 61 17.06 -6.27 -8.91
#